data_AF-A0A8J3WGK7-F1
#
_entry.id   AF-A0A8J3WGK7-F1
#
_cell.length_a   1.000
_cell.length_b   1.000
_cell.length_c   1.000
_cell.angle_alpha   90.00
_cell.angle_beta   90.00
_cell.angle_gamma   90.00
#
_symmetry.space_group_name_H-M   'P 1'
#
loop_
_entity.id
_entity.type
_entity.pdbx_description
1 polymer ?
#
loop_
_entity_poly.entity_id
_entity_poly.type
_entity_poly.pdbx_seq_one_letter_code
_entity_poly.pdbx_strand_id
1 'polypeptide(L)' 'MTGRIYIERGRPVLALLGWAGRGPRNVLILRWESGELVVRPFRGLRRPRPQLPAPVSDGHRAIDAS' A
#
# COMPACT_ATOMS: atom_id res chain seq x y z
N MET A 1 12.88 7.05 9.06
CA MET A 1 12.11 5.84 8.67
C MET A 1 10.87 6.31 7.90
N THR A 2 10.51 5.71 6.76
CA THR A 2 9.42 6.20 5.91
C THR A 2 8.04 5.66 6.26
N GLY A 3 7.93 4.41 6.73
CA GLY A 3 6.66 3.79 7.15
C GLY A 3 5.58 3.67 6.07
N ARG A 4 5.92 3.87 4.79
CA ARG A 4 4.94 3.92 3.69
C ARG A 4 4.71 2.54 3.09
N ILE A 5 3.45 2.21 2.83
CA ILE A 5 3.06 0.98 2.15
C ILE A 5 3.09 1.19 0.64
N TYR A 6 3.62 0.21 -0.08
CA TYR A 6 3.66 0.14 -1.53
C TYR A 6 3.19 -1.22 -2.03
N ILE A 7 2.89 -1.28 -3.32
CA ILE A 7 2.58 -2.51 -4.05
C ILE A 7 3.76 -2.84 -4.96
N GLU A 8 4.29 -4.05 -4.80
CA GLU A 8 5.30 -4.66 -5.66
C GLU A 8 4.68 -5.89 -6.34
N ARG A 9 4.51 -5.86 -7.67
CA ARG A 9 3.92 -6.97 -8.44
C ARG A 9 2.59 -7.47 -7.87
N GLY A 10 1.74 -6.54 -7.41
CA GLY A 10 0.43 -6.85 -6.82
C GLY A 10 0.46 -7.18 -5.31
N ARG A 11 1.64 -7.27 -4.69
CA ARG A 11 1.78 -7.65 -3.27
C ARG A 11 2.19 -6.46 -2.40
N PRO A 12 1.67 -6.34 -1.17
CA PRO A 12 2.01 -5.26 -0.27
C PRO A 12 3.44 -5.40 0.30
N VAL A 13 4.15 -4.27 0.35
CA VAL A 13 5.47 -4.14 0.96
C VAL A 13 5.54 -2.85 1.77
N LEU A 14 6.27 -2.86 2.89
CA LEU A 14 6.49 -1.68 3.73
C LEU A 14 7.87 -1.09 3.45
N ALA A 15 7.94 0.14 2.99
CA ALA A 15 9.19 0.87 2.83
C ALA A 15 9.65 1.44 4.18
N LEU A 16 10.73 0.86 4.71
CA LEU A 16 11.29 1.21 6.02
C LEU A 16 12.21 2.43 5.90
N LEU A 17 13.10 2.41 4.91
CA LEU A 17 14.14 3.42 4.72
C LEU A 17 14.32 3.70 3.23
N GLY A 18 14.60 4.95 2.90
CA GLY A 18 15.09 5.35 1.58
C GLY A 18 16.36 6.16 1.77
N TRP A 19 17.31 6.01 0.86
CA TRP A 19 18.55 6.78 0.86
C TRP A 19 18.41 8.00 -0.07
N ALA A 20 18.96 9.13 0.36
CA ALA A 20 19.08 10.34 -0.45
C ALA A 20 20.52 10.45 -0.97
N GLY A 21 20.72 10.71 -2.27
CA GLY A 21 22.05 10.87 -2.86
C GLY A 21 22.07 10.77 -4.39
N ARG A 22 23.24 11.00 -5.00
CA ARG A 22 23.51 10.80 -6.44
C ARG A 22 23.70 9.31 -6.73
N GLY A 23 22.63 8.54 -6.71
CA GLY A 23 22.64 7.11 -7.00
C GLY A 23 21.24 6.57 -7.26
N PRO A 24 21.09 5.29 -7.66
CA PRO A 24 19.79 4.67 -7.84
C PRO A 24 18.96 4.84 -6.56
N ARG A 25 17.73 5.33 -6.72
CA ARG A 25 16.82 5.57 -5.59
C ARG A 25 16.39 4.24 -5.00
N ASN A 26 17.22 3.67 -4.12
CA ASN A 26 16.96 2.42 -3.45
C ASN A 26 16.11 2.62 -2.19
N VAL A 27 15.43 1.56 -1.78
CA VAL A 27 14.67 1.48 -0.55
C VAL A 27 14.88 0.13 0.12
N LEU A 28 14.90 0.12 1.45
CA LEU A 28 14.74 -1.08 2.24
C LEU A 28 13.24 -1.34 2.39
N ILE A 29 12.79 -2.52 1.97
CA ILE A 29 11.42 -2.96 2.11
C ILE A 29 11.31 -4.17 3.02
N LEU A 30 10.18 -4.29 3.71
CA LEU A 30 9.70 -5.50 4.35
C LEU A 30 8.59 -6.12 3.49
N ARG A 31 8.75 -7.37 3.07
CA ARG A 31 7.70 -8.14 2.41
C ARG A 31 6.70 -8.62 3.46
N TRP A 32 5.42 -8.31 3.30
CA TRP A 32 4.41 -8.67 4.30
C TRP A 32 4.15 -10.17 4.37
N GLU A 33 4.15 -10.83 3.21
CA GLU A 33 3.84 -12.26 3.14
C GLU A 33 4.94 -13.13 3.76
N SER A 34 6.20 -12.77 3.58
CA SER A 34 7.35 -13.58 4.02
C SER A 34 8.09 -13.02 5.24
N GLY A 35 7.90 -11.75 5.59
CA GLY A 35 8.69 -11.06 6.61
C GLY A 35 10.13 -10.70 6.17
N GLU A 36 10.48 -10.92 4.90
CA GLU A 36 11.84 -10.69 4.40
C GLU A 36 12.19 -9.19 4.26
N LEU A 37 13.43 -8.84 4.61
CA LEU A 37 14.01 -7.52 4.41
C LEU A 37 14.88 -7.48 3.14
N VAL A 38 14.53 -6.60 2.20
CA VAL A 38 15.20 -6.51 0.89
C VAL A 38 15.55 -5.07 0.54
N VAL A 39 16.79 -4.85 0.09
CA VAL A 39 17.21 -3.57 -0.52
C VAL A 39 17.04 -3.65 -2.03
N ARG A 40 16.33 -2.69 -2.62
CA ARG A 40 16.10 -2.67 -4.08
C ARG A 40 15.85 -1.27 -4.62
N PRO A 41 15.90 -1.08 -5.96
CA PRO A 41 15.40 0.13 -6.58
C PRO A 41 13.92 0.39 -6.27
N PHE A 42 13.57 1.66 -6.04
CA PHE A 42 12.21 2.14 -5.86
C PHE A 42 11.35 1.99 -7.13
N ARG A 43 12.00 1.78 -8.29
CA ARG A 43 11.32 1.58 -9.57
C ARG A 43 10.36 0.39 -9.48
N GLY A 44 9.12 0.62 -9.95
CA GLY A 44 8.07 -0.40 -9.99
C GLY A 44 7.21 -0.48 -8.72
N LEU A 45 7.59 0.21 -7.64
CA LEU A 45 6.73 0.33 -6.46
C LEU A 45 5.61 1.33 -6.73
N ARG A 46 4.36 0.90 -6.52
CA ARG A 46 3.16 1.73 -6.72
C ARG A 46 2.53 2.05 -5.37
N ARG A 47 1.94 3.24 -5.23
CA ARG A 47 1.09 3.52 -4.06
C ARG A 47 -0.17 2.66 -4.16
N PRO A 48 -0.68 2.12 -3.03
CA PRO A 48 -2.01 1.55 -3.01
C PRO A 48 -3.01 2.58 -3.52
N ARG A 49 -3.94 2.15 -4.39
CA ARG A 49 -5.08 3.00 -4.74
C ARG A 49 -5.88 3.19 -3.44
N PRO A 50 -6.26 4.43 -3.06
CA PRO A 50 -7.21 4.62 -1.98
C PRO A 50 -8.44 3.79 -2.29
N GLN A 51 -8.80 2.85 -1.41
CA GLN A 51 -10.12 2.25 -1.48
C GLN A 51 -11.08 3.37 -1.11
N LEU A 52 -11.82 3.87 -2.11
CA LEU A 52 -13.00 4.66 -1.79
C LEU A 52 -13.84 3.76 -0.87
N PRO A 53 -14.34 4.25 0.28
CA PRO A 53 -15.25 3.46 1.09
C PRO A 53 -16.31 2.90 0.15
N ALA A 54 -16.56 1.59 0.24
CA ALA A 54 -17.65 0.99 -0.52
C ALA A 54 -18.89 1.87 -0.29
N PRO A 55 -19.69 2.18 -1.33
CA PRO A 55 -20.93 2.91 -1.12
C PRO A 55 -21.66 2.17 -0.01
N VAL A 56 -21.91 2.88 1.09
CA VAL A 56 -22.74 2.36 2.15
C VAL A 56 -24.03 1.96 1.47
N SER A 57 -24.30 0.65 1.44
CA SER A 57 -25.60 0.16 1.04
C SER A 57 -26.54 0.63 2.14
N ASP A 58 -27.03 1.87 2.02
CA ASP A 58 -28.09 2.40 2.87
C ASP A 58 -29.31 1.51 2.61
N GLY A 59 -29.44 0.49 3.45
CA GLY A 59 -30.65 -0.28 3.61
C GLY A 59 -31.72 0.63 4.20
N HIS A 60 -32.25 1.55 3.41
CA HIS A 60 -33.56 2.12 3.67
C HIS A 60 -34.57 0.99 3.43
N ARG A 61 -34.85 0.25 4.51
CA ARG A 61 -36.11 -0.48 4.65
C ARG A 61 -37.23 0.52 4.37
N ALA A 62 -38.01 0.24 3.34
CA ALA A 62 -39.37 0.72 3.25
C ALA A 62 -40.05 0.34 4.57
N ILE A 63 -40.36 1.34 5.39
CA ILE A 63 -41.32 1.19 6.47
C ILE A 63 -42.71 1.15 5.82
N ASP A 64 -43.42 0.09 6.17
CA ASP A 64 -44.69 -0.34 5.60
C ASP A 64 -45.74 0.77 5.58
N ALA A 65 -46.44 0.85 4.45
CA ALA A 65 -47.77 1.42 4.41
C ALA A 65 -48.73 0.45 5.11
N SER A 66 -49.32 0.86 6.23
CA SER A 66 -50.65 0.43 6.73
C SER A 66 -51.10 1.34 7.87
#